data_AF-A0A2V8G8J9-F1
#
_entry.id   AF-A0A2V8G8J9-F1
#
_cell.length_a   1.000
_cell.length_b   1.000
_cell.length_c   1.000
_cell.angle_alpha   90.00
_cell.angle_beta   90.00
_cell.angle_gamma   90.00
#
_symmetry.space_group_name_H-M   'P 1'
#
loop_
_entity.id
_entity.type
_entity.pdbx_description
1 polymer ?
#
loop_
_entity_poly.entity_id
_entity_poly.type
_entity_poly.pdbx_seq_one_letter_code
_entity_poly.pdbx_strand_id
1 'polypeptide(L)'
;MGSRAALLQLVIHDSWFAWLHQLSELVVRIDEATAVDGATESDARALVDQVDRLLLPSETGDVFARRYFDALQRQPAVVLAHADVKRVLKSANGR
;
A
#
# COMPACT_ATOMS: atom_id res chain seq x y z
N MET A 1 12.32 5.04 24.21
CA MET A 1 11.15 4.82 23.32
C MET A 1 11.20 5.89 22.24
N GLY A 2 11.34 5.50 20.97
CA GLY A 2 11.50 6.45 19.86
C GLY A 2 10.22 7.25 19.62
N SER A 3 10.33 8.56 19.41
CA SER A 3 9.18 9.40 19.08
C SER A 3 8.68 9.09 17.67
N ARG A 4 7.40 9.41 17.38
CA ARG A 4 6.80 9.26 16.05
C ARG A 4 7.63 9.95 14.96
N ALA A 5 8.24 11.09 15.28
CA ALA A 5 9.14 11.80 14.39
C ALA A 5 10.42 10.98 14.09
N ALA A 6 11.01 10.31 15.08
CA ALA A 6 12.17 9.45 14.87
C ALA A 6 11.84 8.21 14.03
N LEU A 7 10.66 7.60 14.23
CA LEU A 7 10.18 6.51 13.38
C LEU A 7 9.93 6.98 11.94
N LEU A 8 9.36 8.18 11.76
CA LEU A 8 9.18 8.78 10.43
C LEU A 8 10.53 9.04 9.74
N GLN A 9 11.53 9.54 10.48
CA GLN A 9 12.87 9.78 9.94
C GLN A 9 13.57 8.48 9.52
N LEU A 10 13.39 7.39 10.26
CA LEU A 10 13.88 6.06 9.85
C LEU A 10 13.17 5.58 8.57
N VAL A 11 11.85 5.74 8.48
CA VAL A 11 11.11 5.39 7.26
C VAL A 11 11.60 6.21 6.06
N ILE A 12 11.94 7.48 6.27
CA ILE A 12 12.38 8.38 5.20
C ILE A 12 13.81 8.10 4.75
N HIS A 13 14.75 7.92 5.68
CA HIS A 13 16.18 7.94 5.38
C HIS A 13 16.86 6.57 5.43
N ASP A 14 16.24 5.55 6.02
CA ASP A 14 16.82 4.22 6.13
C ASP A 14 16.43 3.34 4.94
N SER A 15 17.44 2.77 4.27
CA SER A 15 17.26 1.87 3.14
C SER A 15 16.50 0.59 3.50
N TRP A 16 16.46 0.22 4.78
CA TRP A 16 15.63 -0.87 5.29
C TRP A 16 14.13 -0.59 5.12
N PHE A 17 13.71 0.67 5.26
CA PHE A 17 12.32 1.08 5.16
C PHE A 17 11.96 1.71 3.82
N ALA A 18 12.93 1.89 2.92
CA ALA A 18 12.71 2.52 1.62
C ALA A 18 11.60 1.87 0.78
N TRP A 19 11.32 0.57 0.98
CA TRP A 19 10.21 -0.11 0.30
C TRP A 19 8.83 0.40 0.75
N LEU A 20 8.69 0.99 1.94
CA LEU A 20 7.43 1.57 2.42
C LEU A 20 7.06 2.85 1.68
N HIS A 21 8.01 3.53 1.02
CA HIS A 21 7.74 4.76 0.26
C HIS A 21 6.68 4.54 -0.82
N GLN A 22 6.70 3.40 -1.51
CA GLN A 22 5.69 3.08 -2.52
C GLN A 22 4.28 2.98 -1.92
N LEU A 23 4.18 2.50 -0.68
CA LEU A 23 2.90 2.43 0.04
C LEU A 23 2.45 3.83 0.50
N SER A 24 3.37 4.65 0.99
CA SER A 24 3.08 6.03 1.39
C SER A 24 2.65 6.89 0.21
N GLU A 25 3.32 6.78 -0.93
CA GLU A 25 2.92 7.45 -2.17
C GLU A 25 1.51 7.03 -2.62
N LEU A 26 1.17 5.74 -2.50
CA LEU A 26 -0.16 5.26 -2.83
C LEU A 26 -1.25 5.87 -1.93
N VAL A 27 -0.99 5.98 -0.62
CA VAL A 27 -1.91 6.65 0.32
C VAL A 27 -2.08 8.12 -0.05
N VAL A 28 -0.99 8.84 -0.34
CA VAL A 28 -1.05 10.24 -0.75
C VAL A 28 -1.87 10.41 -2.03
N ARG A 29 -1.70 9.54 -3.04
CA ARG A 29 -2.49 9.60 -4.27
C ARG A 29 -3.97 9.34 -4.03
N ILE A 30 -4.32 8.44 -3.11
CA ILE A 30 -5.72 8.20 -2.72
C ILE A 30 -6.28 9.46 -2.07
N ASP A 31 -5.55 10.05 -1.11
CA ASP A 31 -5.98 11.27 -0.42
C ASP A 31 -6.20 12.42 -1.41
N GLU A 32 -5.24 12.64 -2.33
CA GLU A 32 -5.34 13.62 -3.40
C GLU A 32 -6.57 13.39 -4.28
N ALA A 33 -6.80 12.15 -4.73
CA ALA A 33 -7.94 11.83 -5.56
C ALA A 33 -9.29 12.01 -4.84
N THR A 34 -9.34 11.75 -3.54
CA THR A 34 -10.55 12.00 -2.73
C THR A 34 -10.79 13.48 -2.43
N ALA A 35 -9.76 14.31 -2.50
CA ALA A 35 -9.85 15.75 -2.29
C ALA A 35 -10.22 16.54 -3.56
N VAL A 36 -10.16 15.92 -4.74
CA VAL A 36 -10.48 16.55 -6.03
C VAL A 36 -11.98 16.47 -6.30
N ASP A 37 -12.63 17.64 -6.39
CA ASP A 37 -13.99 17.73 -6.90
C ASP A 37 -14.02 17.37 -8.40
N GLY A 38 -14.79 16.33 -8.75
CA GLY A 38 -14.96 15.88 -10.14
C GLY A 38 -14.09 14.70 -10.56
N ALA A 39 -13.49 13.95 -9.63
CA ALA A 39 -12.86 12.67 -9.93
C ALA A 39 -13.83 11.74 -10.68
N THR A 40 -13.39 11.15 -11.79
CA THR A 40 -14.23 10.28 -12.61
C THR A 40 -14.21 8.84 -12.09
N GLU A 41 -15.20 8.05 -12.49
CA GLU A 41 -15.20 6.60 -12.22
C GLU A 41 -13.96 5.90 -12.81
N SER A 42 -13.45 6.41 -13.93
CA SER A 42 -12.22 5.91 -14.54
C SER A 42 -10.99 6.18 -13.67
N ASP A 43 -10.90 7.35 -13.04
CA ASP A 43 -9.81 7.69 -12.12
C ASP A 43 -9.86 6.81 -10.87
N ALA A 44 -11.06 6.61 -10.31
CA ALA A 44 -11.27 5.70 -9.20
C ALA A 44 -10.85 4.27 -9.55
N ARG A 45 -11.19 3.78 -10.76
CA ARG A 45 -10.83 2.43 -11.20
C ARG A 45 -9.33 2.28 -11.45
N ALA A 46 -8.68 3.30 -12.00
CA ALA A 46 -7.23 3.31 -12.19
C ALA A 46 -6.49 3.22 -10.84
N LEU A 47 -6.98 3.92 -9.81
CA LEU A 47 -6.44 3.84 -8.45
C LEU A 47 -6.63 2.44 -7.85
N VAL A 48 -7.83 1.88 -7.96
CA VAL A 48 -8.13 0.52 -7.49
C VAL A 48 -7.21 -0.52 -8.14
N ASP A 49 -7.01 -0.44 -9.46
CA ASP A 49 -6.07 -1.31 -10.18
C ASP A 49 -4.61 -1.09 -9.75
N GLN A 50 -4.22 0.15 -9.45
CA GLN A 50 -2.88 0.46 -8.94
C GLN A 50 -2.65 -0.16 -7.55
N VAL A 51 -3.63 -0.06 -6.64
CA VAL A 51 -3.58 -0.69 -5.31
C VAL A 51 -3.45 -2.21 -5.47
N ASP A 52 -4.27 -2.82 -6.33
CA ASP A 52 -4.26 -4.27 -6.53
C ASP A 52 -2.90 -4.76 -7.06
N ARG A 53 -2.30 -4.03 -8.01
CA ARG A 53 -0.99 -4.34 -8.59
C ARG A 53 0.16 -4.18 -7.60
N LEU A 54 0.17 -3.10 -6.82
CA LEU A 54 1.25 -2.86 -5.85
C LEU A 54 1.25 -3.96 -4.78
N LEU A 55 0.06 -4.32 -4.28
CA LEU A 55 -0.11 -5.31 -3.21
C LEU A 55 -0.11 -6.76 -3.71
N LEU A 56 0.58 -7.06 -4.82
CA LEU A 56 0.84 -8.43 -5.28
C LEU A 56 2.11 -8.96 -4.61
N PRO A 57 2.00 -9.88 -3.63
CA PRO A 57 3.18 -10.47 -3.01
C PRO A 57 3.88 -11.41 -4.00
N SER A 58 5.22 -11.40 -3.99
CA SER A 58 6.02 -12.28 -4.85
C SER A 58 7.40 -12.54 -4.25
N GLU A 59 7.82 -13.80 -4.22
CA GLU A 59 9.15 -14.22 -3.76
C GLU A 59 10.28 -13.82 -4.74
N THR A 60 9.95 -13.66 -6.03
CA THR A 60 10.92 -13.37 -7.11
C THR A 60 10.66 -12.00 -7.76
N GLY A 61 9.76 -11.21 -7.18
CA GLY A 61 9.39 -9.89 -7.69
C GLY A 61 10.44 -8.81 -7.38
N ASP A 62 10.00 -7.56 -7.51
CA ASP A 62 10.83 -6.41 -7.12
C ASP A 62 11.09 -6.35 -5.60
N VAL A 63 11.75 -5.29 -5.15
CA VAL A 63 12.08 -5.13 -3.72
C VAL A 63 10.81 -5.03 -2.87
N PHE A 64 9.77 -4.35 -3.35
CA PHE A 64 8.51 -4.21 -2.61
C PHE A 64 7.82 -5.57 -2.48
N ALA A 65 7.60 -6.26 -3.59
CA ALA A 65 6.84 -7.51 -3.62
C ALA A 65 7.46 -8.59 -2.71
N ARG A 66 8.80 -8.65 -2.64
CA ARG A 66 9.53 -9.56 -1.76
C ARG A 66 9.43 -9.18 -0.28
N ARG A 67 9.62 -7.89 0.05
CA ARG A 67 9.48 -7.40 1.43
C ARG A 67 8.05 -7.51 1.94
N TYR A 68 7.08 -7.28 1.06
CA TYR A 68 5.67 -7.45 1.34
C TYR A 68 5.29 -8.92 1.54
N PHE A 69 5.82 -9.83 0.70
CA PHE A 69 5.68 -11.27 0.90
C PHE A 69 6.26 -11.71 2.25
N ASP A 70 7.47 -11.28 2.59
CA ASP A 70 8.10 -11.57 3.89
C ASP A 70 7.25 -11.06 5.07
N ALA A 71 6.67 -9.86 4.94
CA ALA A 71 5.83 -9.27 5.97
C ALA A 71 4.54 -10.10 6.20
N LEU A 72 3.92 -10.59 5.13
CA LEU A 72 2.76 -11.49 5.21
C LEU A 72 3.09 -12.80 5.94
N GLN A 73 4.29 -13.37 5.73
CA GLN A 73 4.70 -14.62 6.39
C GLN A 73 5.03 -14.43 7.87
N ARG A 74 5.56 -13.27 8.26
CA ARG A 74 6.12 -13.04 9.61
C ARG A 74 5.15 -12.40 10.59
N GLN A 75 4.14 -11.69 10.11
CA GLN A 75 3.26 -10.86 10.94
C GLN A 75 1.78 -11.13 10.63
N PRO A 76 1.04 -11.83 11.51
CA PRO A 76 -0.38 -12.11 11.31
C PRO A 76 -1.24 -10.87 11.04
N ALA A 77 -0.90 -9.74 11.67
CA ALA A 77 -1.60 -8.47 11.46
C ALA A 77 -1.53 -7.97 10.00
N VAL A 78 -0.43 -8.26 9.28
CA VAL A 78 -0.28 -7.87 7.87
C VAL A 78 -1.19 -8.70 6.98
N VAL A 79 -1.39 -9.98 7.31
CA VAL A 79 -2.33 -10.86 6.58
C VAL A 79 -3.76 -10.36 6.73
N LEU A 80 -4.17 -10.00 7.95
CA LEU A 80 -5.50 -9.44 8.21
C LEU A 80 -5.72 -8.12 7.46
N ALA A 81 -4.75 -7.21 7.53
CA ALA A 81 -4.81 -5.94 6.80
C ALA A 81 -4.89 -6.16 5.28
N HIS A 82 -4.11 -7.11 4.73
CA HIS A 82 -4.20 -7.47 3.31
C HIS A 82 -5.57 -8.02 2.94
N ALA A 83 -6.16 -8.88 3.77
CA ALA A 83 -7.50 -9.42 3.54
C ALA A 83 -8.57 -8.32 3.53
N ASP A 84 -8.46 -7.32 4.41
CA ASP A 84 -9.37 -6.18 4.44
C ASP A 84 -9.26 -5.34 3.17
N VAL A 85 -8.04 -5.05 2.71
CA VAL A 85 -7.83 -4.34 1.42
C VAL A 85 -8.42 -5.14 0.26
N LYS A 86 -8.16 -6.45 0.17
CA LYS A 86 -8.71 -7.30 -0.91
C LYS A 86 -10.24 -7.32 -0.89
N ARG A 87 -10.87 -7.26 0.29
CA ARG A 87 -12.33 -7.15 0.41
C ARG A 87 -12.84 -5.84 -0.18
N VAL A 88 -12.21 -4.72 0.14
CA VAL A 88 -12.56 -3.40 -0.40
C VAL A 88 -12.40 -3.37 -1.93
N LEU A 89 -11.27 -3.87 -2.45
CA LEU A 89 -11.01 -3.94 -3.90
C LEU A 89 -12.04 -4.82 -4.62
N LYS A 90 -12.45 -5.93 -4.01
CA LYS A 90 -13.49 -6.80 -4.57
C LYS A 90 -14.83 -6.06 -4.71
N SER A 91 -15.25 -5.35 -3.67
CA SER A 91 -16.47 -4.54 -3.68
C SER A 91 -16.39 -3.41 -4.71
N ALA A 92 -15.25 -2.72 -4.82
CA ALA A 92 -15.03 -1.66 -5.80
C ALA A 92 -15.09 -2.17 -7.26
N ASN A 93 -14.67 -3.42 -7.51
CA ASN A 93 -14.73 -4.03 -8.84
C ASN A 93 -16.09 -4.65 -9.18
N GLY A 94 -17.09 -4.57 -8.29
CA GLY A 94 -18.44 -5.14 -8.50
C GLY A 94 -18.49 -6.67 -8.50
N ARG A 95 -17.59 -7.33 -7.76
CA ARG A 95 -17.51 -8.80 -7.64
C ARG A 95 -17.91 -9.33 -6.26
#